data_AF-A0A9D5K917-F1
#
_entry.id   AF-A0A9D5K917-F1
#
_cell.length_a   1.000
_cell.length_b   1.000
_cell.length_c   1.000
_cell.angle_alpha   90.00
_cell.angle_beta   90.00
_cell.angle_gamma   90.00
#
_symmetry.space_group_name_H-M   'P 1'
#
loop_
_entity.id
_entity.type
_entity.pdbx_description
1 polymer ?
#
loop_
_entity_poly.entity_id
_entity_poly.type
_entity_poly.pdbx_seq_one_letter_code
_entity_poly.pdbx_strand_id
1 'polypeptide(L)'
;AWEGSTSYQVLMAYHQVKGKKTEDRTVKFSYKAPGWVRTDVLKGADEGSVAVYDPVADKVYAKYSWMPAAMSFSPSAAIICSLRGDRLYEGSFPSFIGFIDKLLEYGTVSWIDEEIYDGSSCSVIEFINPSPEKTRGVARERWWLDSGTGFPRKIVSYDKSGTLIQKVIFAGLRLNPGFSANHFDI
;
A
#
# COMPACT_ATOMS: atom_id res chain seq x y z
N ALA A 1 -4.91 -10.31 -15.40
CA ALA A 1 -3.87 -9.42 -15.98
C ALA A 1 -2.62 -9.28 -15.10
N TRP A 2 -2.76 -9.10 -13.78
CA TRP A 2 -1.62 -8.97 -12.85
C TRP A 2 -0.94 -10.31 -12.49
N GLU A 3 -1.66 -11.44 -12.54
CA GLU A 3 -1.15 -12.78 -12.13
C GLU A 3 0.11 -13.25 -12.89
N GLY A 4 0.40 -12.68 -14.06
CA GLY A 4 1.64 -12.92 -14.82
C GLY A 4 2.67 -11.79 -14.76
N SER A 5 2.40 -10.72 -14.01
CA SER A 5 3.30 -9.57 -13.91
C SER A 5 4.34 -9.77 -12.82
N THR A 6 5.61 -9.71 -13.19
CA THR A 6 6.73 -9.84 -12.24
C THR A 6 7.13 -8.50 -11.65
N SER A 7 6.57 -7.39 -12.16
CA SER A 7 6.81 -6.06 -11.63
C SER A 7 5.68 -5.08 -11.99
N TYR A 8 5.54 -4.01 -11.21
CA TYR A 8 4.65 -2.91 -11.54
C TYR A 8 5.12 -1.60 -10.92
N GLN A 9 4.61 -0.49 -11.44
CA GLN A 9 4.74 0.84 -10.84
C GLN A 9 3.36 1.50 -10.80
N VAL A 10 3.06 2.20 -9.71
CA VAL A 10 1.78 2.87 -9.48
C VAL A 10 1.98 4.08 -8.58
N LEU A 11 1.17 5.13 -8.76
CA LEU A 11 1.08 6.22 -7.81
C LEU A 11 0.09 5.85 -6.71
N MET A 12 0.48 6.04 -5.45
CA MET A 12 -0.38 5.80 -4.30
C MET A 12 -0.52 7.08 -3.49
N ALA A 13 -1.75 7.58 -3.39
CA ALA A 13 -2.10 8.68 -2.50
C ALA A 13 -2.78 8.12 -1.24
N TYR A 14 -2.10 8.28 -0.11
CA TYR A 14 -2.51 7.83 1.20
C TYR A 14 -3.11 8.97 2.00
N HIS A 15 -4.16 8.64 2.75
CA HIS A 15 -4.67 9.39 3.88
C HIS A 15 -4.79 8.42 5.05
N GLN A 16 -4.12 8.68 6.17
CA GLN A 16 -4.16 7.86 7.36
C GLN A 16 -4.50 8.69 8.59
N VAL A 17 -5.33 8.13 9.47
CA VAL A 17 -5.68 8.74 10.76
C VAL A 17 -5.31 7.77 11.88
N LYS A 18 -4.69 8.27 12.95
CA LYS A 18 -4.39 7.49 14.17
C LYS A 18 -4.56 8.38 15.39
N GLY A 19 -5.66 8.18 16.12
CA GLY A 19 -6.05 9.07 17.22
C GLY A 19 -6.26 10.49 16.69
N LYS A 20 -5.49 11.46 17.21
CA LYS A 20 -5.55 12.87 16.77
C LYS A 20 -4.58 13.20 15.63
N LYS A 21 -3.78 12.24 15.17
CA LYS A 21 -2.80 12.46 14.10
C LYS A 21 -3.41 12.06 12.76
N THR A 22 -3.11 12.86 11.75
CA THR A 22 -3.44 12.59 10.34
C THR A 22 -2.17 12.73 9.51
N GLU A 23 -2.02 11.84 8.53
CA GLU A 23 -0.92 11.89 7.57
C GLU A 23 -1.49 11.72 6.15
N ASP A 24 -1.17 12.67 5.28
CA ASP A 24 -1.39 12.59 3.85
C ASP A 24 -0.04 12.45 3.14
N ARG A 25 0.07 11.47 2.24
CA ARG A 25 1.30 11.22 1.50
C ARG A 25 1.00 10.75 0.10
N THR A 26 1.73 11.24 -0.90
CA THR A 26 1.72 10.67 -2.25
C THR A 26 3.07 10.07 -2.56
N VAL A 27 3.09 8.81 -2.99
CA VAL A 27 4.33 8.12 -3.36
C VAL A 27 4.22 7.51 -4.75
N LYS A 28 5.35 7.44 -5.45
CA LYS A 28 5.52 6.53 -6.58
C LYS A 28 6.01 5.20 -6.03
N PHE A 29 5.15 4.19 -6.09
CA PHE A 29 5.42 2.85 -5.59
C PHE A 29 5.86 1.95 -6.75
N SER A 30 7.00 1.29 -6.60
CA SER A 30 7.52 0.31 -7.55
C SER A 30 7.69 -1.03 -6.85
N TYR A 31 7.23 -2.09 -7.48
CA TYR A 31 7.37 -3.47 -7.00
C TYR A 31 8.04 -4.33 -8.06
N LYS A 32 8.90 -5.25 -7.61
CA LYS A 32 9.46 -6.31 -8.44
C LYS A 32 9.55 -7.60 -7.63
N ALA A 33 9.06 -8.71 -8.18
CA ALA A 33 9.17 -10.02 -7.60
C ALA A 33 10.66 -10.39 -7.33
N PRO A 34 10.98 -11.13 -6.25
CA PRO A 34 10.04 -11.75 -5.33
C PRO A 34 9.52 -10.86 -4.18
N GLY A 35 9.92 -9.59 -4.11
CA GLY A 35 9.53 -8.73 -2.98
C GLY A 35 10.20 -7.37 -2.91
N TRP A 36 10.98 -6.98 -3.92
CA TRP A 36 11.65 -5.69 -3.98
C TRP A 36 10.61 -4.58 -4.07
N VAL A 37 10.71 -3.60 -3.18
CA VAL A 37 9.81 -2.44 -3.16
C VAL A 37 10.63 -1.17 -3.11
N ARG A 38 10.28 -0.19 -3.94
CA ARG A 38 10.80 1.17 -3.88
C ARG A 38 9.65 2.16 -3.74
N THR A 39 9.81 3.14 -2.87
CA THR A 39 8.92 4.30 -2.80
C THR A 39 9.71 5.58 -2.95
N ASP A 40 9.28 6.43 -3.88
CA ASP A 40 9.72 7.82 -3.96
C ASP A 40 8.59 8.71 -3.41
N VAL A 41 8.86 9.46 -2.34
CA VAL A 41 7.87 10.35 -1.72
C VAL A 41 7.73 11.62 -2.55
N LEU A 42 6.59 11.78 -3.20
CA LEU A 42 6.30 12.90 -4.10
C LEU A 42 5.63 14.08 -3.39
N LYS A 43 4.86 13.81 -2.33
CA LYS A 43 4.20 14.82 -1.49
C LYS A 43 4.05 14.31 -0.05
N GLY A 44 4.19 15.19 0.92
CA GLY A 44 4.00 14.92 2.36
C GLY A 44 5.19 15.36 3.21
N ALA A 45 5.24 14.95 4.47
CA ALA A 45 6.27 15.37 5.43
C ALA A 45 7.71 15.03 5.02
N ASP A 46 7.89 13.96 4.24
CA ASP A 46 9.20 13.46 3.78
C ASP A 46 9.39 13.61 2.26
N GLU A 47 8.80 14.65 1.66
CA GLU A 47 8.92 14.91 0.22
C GLU A 47 10.39 14.89 -0.25
N GLY A 48 10.62 14.21 -1.38
CA GLY A 48 11.96 13.99 -1.95
C GLY A 48 12.71 12.78 -1.36
N SER A 49 12.17 12.14 -0.32
CA SER A 49 12.77 10.95 0.26
C SER A 49 12.55 9.70 -0.60
N VAL A 50 13.52 8.79 -0.57
CA VAL A 50 13.44 7.50 -1.27
C VAL A 50 13.72 6.38 -0.26
N ALA A 51 12.93 5.31 -0.35
CA ALA A 51 13.15 4.09 0.43
C ALA A 51 13.07 2.86 -0.47
N VAL A 52 13.96 1.90 -0.24
CA VAL A 52 13.98 0.61 -0.92
C VAL A 52 14.01 -0.51 0.11
N TYR A 53 13.08 -1.46 -0.01
CA TYR A 53 13.11 -2.72 0.71
C TYR A 53 13.81 -3.79 -0.13
N ASP A 54 14.83 -4.39 0.48
CA ASP A 54 15.54 -5.56 -0.01
C ASP A 54 14.99 -6.82 0.66
N PRO A 55 14.28 -7.70 -0.07
CA PRO A 55 13.68 -8.91 0.48
C PRO A 55 14.71 -10.00 0.81
N VAL A 56 15.94 -9.91 0.30
CA VAL A 56 17.01 -10.89 0.57
C VAL A 56 17.69 -10.56 1.89
N ALA A 57 18.00 -9.29 2.12
CA ALA A 57 18.62 -8.82 3.36
C ALA A 57 17.62 -8.60 4.51
N ASP A 58 16.32 -8.54 4.20
CA ASP A 58 15.25 -8.09 5.11
C ASP A 58 15.59 -6.71 5.72
N LYS A 59 15.94 -5.77 4.84
CA LYS A 59 16.34 -4.40 5.20
C LYS A 59 15.64 -3.36 4.36
N VAL A 60 15.45 -2.19 4.96
CA VAL A 60 15.06 -0.99 4.23
C VAL A 60 16.25 -0.04 4.19
N TYR A 61 16.68 0.31 2.99
CA TYR A 61 17.60 1.41 2.74
C TYR A 61 16.76 2.66 2.50
N ALA A 62 17.05 3.76 3.18
CA ALA A 62 16.30 4.99 3.01
C ALA A 62 17.24 6.20 2.99
N LYS A 63 17.00 7.11 2.05
CA LYS A 63 17.60 8.43 1.99
C LYS A 63 16.49 9.44 2.16
N TYR A 64 16.38 9.98 3.38
CA TYR A 64 15.44 11.06 3.66
C TYR A 64 15.99 12.37 3.11
N SER A 65 15.10 13.28 2.69
CA SER A 65 15.49 14.56 2.09
C SER A 65 16.33 15.44 3.02
N TRP A 66 16.21 15.26 4.33
CA TRP A 66 17.00 15.94 5.36
C TRP A 66 18.28 15.21 5.77
N MET A 67 18.54 14.00 5.25
CA MET A 67 19.72 13.21 5.59
C MET A 67 20.85 13.38 4.57
N PRO A 68 22.12 13.42 5.02
CA PRO A 68 23.27 13.60 4.11
C PRO A 68 23.60 12.34 3.30
N ALA A 69 23.18 11.16 3.77
CA ALA A 69 23.44 9.88 3.14
C ALA A 69 22.29 8.89 3.40
N ALA A 70 22.26 7.82 2.60
CA ALA A 70 21.37 6.70 2.84
C ALA A 70 21.74 5.95 4.11
N MET A 71 20.73 5.45 4.83
CA MET A 71 20.90 4.60 6.00
C MET A 71 20.10 3.31 5.85
N SER A 72 20.54 2.27 6.55
CA SER A 72 19.84 0.98 6.62
C SER A 72 19.02 0.87 7.90
N PHE A 73 17.82 0.31 7.78
CA PHE A 73 16.85 0.19 8.85
C PHE A 73 16.25 -1.21 8.86
N SER A 74 15.77 -1.61 10.04
CA SER A 74 14.82 -2.72 10.13
C SER A 74 13.52 -2.35 9.40
N PRO A 75 12.87 -3.27 8.66
CA PRO A 75 11.57 -3.03 8.06
C PRO A 75 10.46 -2.70 9.08
N SER A 76 10.67 -3.02 10.35
CA SER A 76 9.77 -2.70 11.47
C SER A 76 10.14 -1.41 12.21
N ALA A 77 11.19 -0.70 11.81
CA ALA A 77 11.59 0.54 12.46
C ALA A 77 10.50 1.60 12.29
N ALA A 78 10.09 2.24 13.39
CA ALA A 78 8.98 3.20 13.38
C ALA A 78 9.17 4.38 12.41
N ILE A 79 10.41 4.76 12.11
CA ILE A 79 10.74 5.82 11.13
C ILE A 79 10.45 5.40 9.68
N ILE A 80 10.48 4.10 9.39
CA ILE A 80 10.18 3.52 8.07
C ILE A 80 8.70 3.23 7.91
N CYS A 81 8.03 2.82 8.98
CA CYS A 81 6.62 2.44 8.92
C CYS A 81 5.70 3.66 8.70
N SER A 82 4.51 3.39 8.17
CA SER A 82 3.44 4.37 8.09
C SER A 82 2.99 4.84 9.48
N LEU A 83 2.17 5.91 9.54
CA LEU A 83 1.52 6.37 10.76
C LEU A 83 0.81 5.22 11.52
N ARG A 84 0.19 4.29 10.79
CA ARG A 84 -0.52 3.13 11.34
C ARG A 84 0.37 1.91 11.60
N GLY A 85 1.65 1.99 11.27
CA GLY A 85 2.64 0.94 11.51
C GLY A 85 2.80 -0.03 10.34
N ASP A 86 2.31 0.32 9.15
CA ASP A 86 2.47 -0.49 7.96
C ASP A 86 3.92 -0.45 7.50
N ARG A 87 4.47 -1.62 7.18
CA ARG A 87 5.83 -1.75 6.65
C ARG A 87 5.82 -1.34 5.19
N LEU A 88 6.98 -0.91 4.69
CA LEU A 88 7.12 -0.42 3.32
C LEU A 88 6.54 -1.37 2.26
N TYR A 89 6.86 -2.66 2.40
CA TYR A 89 6.42 -3.68 1.46
C TYR A 89 4.94 -4.08 1.59
N GLU A 90 4.27 -3.72 2.69
CA GLU A 90 2.84 -4.04 2.89
C GLU A 90 1.93 -3.22 1.96
N GLY A 91 2.44 -2.17 1.31
CA GLY A 91 1.76 -1.49 0.21
C GLY A 91 1.77 -2.26 -1.11
N SER A 92 2.44 -3.42 -1.17
CA SER A 92 2.49 -4.23 -2.37
C SER A 92 1.22 -5.03 -2.58
N PHE A 93 0.85 -5.27 -3.83
CA PHE A 93 -0.34 -6.02 -4.16
C PHE A 93 -0.30 -7.47 -3.66
N PRO A 94 0.83 -8.21 -3.72
CA PRO A 94 0.92 -9.51 -3.04
C PRO A 94 0.67 -9.44 -1.53
N SER A 95 1.07 -8.34 -0.86
CA SER A 95 0.77 -8.15 0.57
C SER A 95 -0.71 -7.87 0.81
N PHE A 96 -1.38 -7.15 -0.10
CA PHE A 96 -2.82 -6.94 -0.06
C PHE A 96 -3.59 -8.26 -0.22
N ILE A 97 -3.21 -9.12 -1.18
CA ILE A 97 -3.81 -10.45 -1.32
C ILE A 97 -3.57 -11.30 -0.06
N GLY A 98 -2.34 -11.34 0.45
CA GLY A 98 -2.06 -12.07 1.70
C GLY A 98 -2.77 -11.48 2.93
N PHE A 99 -3.12 -10.19 2.91
CA PHE A 99 -3.97 -9.58 3.94
C PHE A 99 -5.43 -10.01 3.80
N ILE A 100 -5.95 -10.14 2.57
CA ILE A 100 -7.28 -10.70 2.31
C ILE A 100 -7.35 -12.13 2.85
N ASP A 101 -6.36 -12.98 2.59
CA ASP A 101 -6.35 -14.36 3.10
C ASP A 101 -6.47 -14.40 4.63
N LYS A 102 -5.77 -13.50 5.33
CA LYS A 102 -5.89 -13.35 6.79
C LYS A 102 -7.24 -12.80 7.22
N LEU A 103 -7.81 -11.87 6.46
CA LEU A 103 -9.16 -11.36 6.75
C LEU A 103 -10.21 -12.45 6.59
N LEU A 104 -10.08 -13.33 5.60
CA LEU A 104 -10.99 -14.45 5.38
C LEU A 104 -10.92 -15.52 6.47
N GLU A 105 -9.80 -15.61 7.20
CA GLU A 105 -9.69 -16.52 8.36
C GLU A 105 -10.63 -16.11 9.50
N TYR A 106 -10.88 -14.82 9.68
CA TYR A 106 -11.63 -14.28 10.83
C TYR A 106 -12.91 -13.54 10.46
N GLY A 107 -13.10 -13.17 9.19
CA GLY A 107 -14.13 -12.26 8.73
C GLY A 107 -14.85 -12.73 7.48
N THR A 108 -15.56 -11.83 6.84
CA THR A 108 -16.29 -12.10 5.60
C THR A 108 -15.86 -11.12 4.50
N VAL A 109 -15.86 -11.61 3.26
CA VAL A 109 -15.80 -10.78 2.06
C VAL A 109 -17.13 -10.88 1.33
N SER A 110 -17.64 -9.76 0.86
CA SER A 110 -18.80 -9.71 -0.03
C SER A 110 -18.54 -8.78 -1.19
N TRP A 111 -19.04 -9.15 -2.36
CA TRP A 111 -19.24 -8.19 -3.44
C TRP A 111 -20.49 -7.37 -3.10
N ILE A 112 -20.35 -6.05 -3.07
CA ILE A 112 -21.42 -5.15 -2.61
C ILE A 112 -21.95 -4.23 -3.70
N ASP A 113 -21.17 -3.93 -4.74
CA ASP A 113 -21.60 -3.05 -5.83
C ASP A 113 -20.72 -3.14 -7.09
N GLU A 114 -21.18 -2.53 -8.17
CA GLU A 114 -20.39 -2.14 -9.35
C GLU A 114 -20.43 -0.62 -9.50
N GLU A 115 -19.29 0.04 -9.46
CA GLU A 115 -19.20 1.50 -9.51
C GLU A 115 -18.25 1.97 -10.62
N ILE A 116 -18.57 3.11 -11.24
CA ILE A 116 -17.59 3.85 -12.05
C ILE A 116 -16.73 4.70 -11.12
N TYR A 117 -15.44 4.41 -11.04
CA TYR A 117 -14.47 5.20 -10.28
C TYR A 117 -13.35 5.71 -11.18
N ASP A 118 -13.22 7.04 -11.26
CA ASP A 118 -12.22 7.73 -12.08
C ASP A 118 -12.24 7.21 -13.55
N GLY A 119 -13.44 7.12 -14.11
CA GLY A 119 -13.68 6.65 -15.48
C GLY A 119 -13.53 5.14 -15.72
N SER A 120 -13.11 4.35 -14.73
CA SER A 120 -13.03 2.88 -14.83
C SER A 120 -14.23 2.19 -14.18
N SER A 121 -14.74 1.15 -14.82
CA SER A 121 -15.63 0.19 -14.17
C SER A 121 -14.89 -0.54 -13.07
N CYS A 122 -15.48 -0.61 -11.87
CA CYS A 122 -14.90 -1.26 -10.72
C CYS A 122 -15.92 -2.14 -9.99
N SER A 123 -15.51 -3.36 -9.68
CA SER A 123 -16.20 -4.19 -8.68
C SER A 123 -15.85 -3.68 -7.29
N VAL A 124 -16.86 -3.48 -6.45
CA VAL A 124 -16.70 -3.01 -5.07
C VAL A 124 -16.88 -4.18 -4.11
N ILE A 125 -15.79 -4.58 -3.46
CA ILE A 125 -15.84 -5.61 -2.42
C ILE A 125 -15.70 -4.98 -1.04
N GLU A 126 -16.37 -5.58 -0.06
CA GLU A 126 -16.32 -5.19 1.33
C GLU A 126 -15.83 -6.35 2.19
N PHE A 127 -14.91 -6.03 3.09
CA PHE A 127 -14.42 -6.90 4.13
C PHE A 127 -15.00 -6.46 5.47
N ILE A 128 -15.57 -7.41 6.22
CA ILE A 128 -16.01 -7.21 7.60
C ILE A 128 -15.15 -8.07 8.51
N ASN A 129 -14.44 -7.42 9.43
CA ASN A 129 -13.57 -8.09 10.39
C ASN A 129 -14.13 -7.96 11.81
N PRO A 130 -14.56 -9.07 12.44
CA PRO A 130 -15.06 -9.05 13.82
C PRO A 130 -13.95 -8.86 14.86
N SER A 131 -12.67 -9.02 14.50
CA SER A 131 -11.50 -8.94 15.38
C SER A 131 -10.50 -7.84 14.94
N PRO A 132 -10.88 -6.56 14.89
CA PRO A 132 -10.01 -5.50 14.37
C PRO A 132 -8.80 -5.19 15.26
N GLU A 133 -8.79 -5.58 16.52
CA GLU A 133 -7.58 -5.56 17.35
C GLU A 133 -6.43 -6.40 16.75
N LYS A 134 -6.74 -7.40 15.91
CA LYS A 134 -5.75 -8.20 15.17
C LYS A 134 -5.31 -7.57 13.84
N THR A 135 -6.02 -6.56 13.35
CA THR A 135 -5.79 -5.92 12.02
C THR A 135 -5.53 -4.42 12.16
N ARG A 136 -4.77 -4.04 13.20
CA ARG A 136 -4.42 -2.63 13.47
C ARG A 136 -5.64 -1.73 13.55
N GLY A 137 -6.78 -2.21 14.05
CA GLY A 137 -8.02 -1.44 14.22
C GLY A 137 -8.95 -1.39 13.00
N VAL A 138 -8.69 -2.14 11.93
CA VAL A 138 -9.57 -2.20 10.75
C VAL A 138 -10.72 -3.17 10.97
N ALA A 139 -11.93 -2.62 11.16
CA ALA A 139 -13.17 -3.39 11.34
C ALA A 139 -13.93 -3.61 10.03
N ARG A 140 -13.80 -2.66 9.10
CA ARG A 140 -14.41 -2.75 7.78
C ARG A 140 -13.50 -2.14 6.74
N GLU A 141 -13.41 -2.75 5.57
CA GLU A 141 -12.61 -2.22 4.46
C GLU A 141 -13.33 -2.39 3.13
N ARG A 142 -13.26 -1.39 2.24
CA ARG A 142 -13.85 -1.44 0.90
C ARG A 142 -12.80 -1.25 -0.17
N TRP A 143 -12.83 -2.09 -1.18
CA TRP A 143 -11.89 -2.08 -2.28
C TRP A 143 -12.65 -1.90 -3.58
N TRP A 144 -12.22 -0.93 -4.37
CA TRP A 144 -12.68 -0.74 -5.75
C TRP A 144 -11.63 -1.38 -6.64
N LEU A 145 -11.97 -2.51 -7.23
CA LEU A 145 -11.10 -3.29 -8.11
C LEU A 145 -11.48 -3.00 -9.55
N ASP A 146 -10.52 -2.53 -10.36
CA ASP A 146 -10.74 -2.30 -11.79
C ASP A 146 -11.18 -3.61 -12.47
N SER A 147 -12.35 -3.61 -13.12
CA SER A 147 -12.97 -4.84 -13.63
C SER A 147 -12.15 -5.52 -14.74
N GLY A 148 -11.26 -4.78 -15.42
CA GLY A 148 -10.41 -5.33 -16.48
C GLY A 148 -9.11 -5.93 -15.96
N THR A 149 -8.52 -5.34 -14.92
CA THR A 149 -7.20 -5.73 -14.42
C THR A 149 -7.25 -6.50 -13.10
N GLY A 150 -8.29 -6.29 -12.30
CA GLY A 150 -8.40 -6.72 -10.90
C GLY A 150 -7.55 -5.88 -9.93
N PHE A 151 -6.87 -4.82 -10.41
CA PHE A 151 -6.00 -4.01 -9.58
C PHE A 151 -6.81 -3.00 -8.74
N PRO A 152 -6.47 -2.76 -7.47
CA PRO A 152 -7.16 -1.77 -6.65
C PRO A 152 -6.97 -0.37 -7.23
N ARG A 153 -8.09 0.35 -7.40
CA ARG A 153 -8.12 1.78 -7.74
C ARG A 153 -8.29 2.64 -6.50
N LYS A 154 -8.96 2.08 -5.48
CA LYS A 154 -9.22 2.75 -4.20
C LYS A 154 -9.40 1.69 -3.11
N ILE A 155 -8.83 1.93 -1.94
CA ILE A 155 -9.07 1.15 -0.72
C ILE A 155 -9.47 2.14 0.38
N VAL A 156 -10.50 1.81 1.15
CA VAL A 156 -11.00 2.63 2.26
C VAL A 156 -11.26 1.76 3.48
N SER A 157 -10.60 2.06 4.59
CA SER A 157 -10.65 1.29 5.83
C SER A 157 -11.31 2.10 6.95
N TYR A 158 -12.15 1.43 7.74
CA TYR A 158 -12.93 2.00 8.83
C TYR A 158 -12.70 1.23 10.14
N ASP A 159 -12.78 1.93 11.27
CA ASP A 159 -12.76 1.31 12.59
C ASP A 159 -14.14 0.79 13.05
N LYS A 160 -14.22 0.25 14.27
CA LYS A 160 -15.47 -0.31 14.85
C LYS A 160 -16.61 0.73 14.95
N SER A 161 -16.29 2.02 15.01
CA SER A 161 -17.28 3.11 15.07
C SER A 161 -17.78 3.54 13.69
N GLY A 162 -17.20 2.98 12.62
CA GLY A 162 -17.45 3.40 11.24
C GLY A 162 -16.65 4.64 10.84
N THR A 163 -15.67 5.06 11.66
CA THR A 163 -14.82 6.22 11.34
C THR A 163 -13.75 5.83 10.34
N LEU A 164 -13.52 6.69 9.34
CA LEU A 164 -12.44 6.54 8.37
C LEU A 164 -11.07 6.57 9.07
N ILE A 165 -10.27 5.53 8.88
CA ILE A 165 -8.92 5.44 9.45
C ILE A 165 -7.82 5.37 8.39
N GLN A 166 -8.17 4.95 7.18
CA GLN A 166 -7.24 4.88 6.06
C GLN A 166 -7.98 4.98 4.73
N LYS A 167 -7.40 5.70 3.79
CA LYS A 167 -7.79 5.71 2.38
C LYS A 167 -6.53 5.68 1.52
N VAL A 168 -6.54 4.83 0.49
CA VAL A 168 -5.46 4.73 -0.49
C VAL A 168 -6.07 4.83 -1.88
N ILE A 169 -5.59 5.75 -2.71
CA ILE A 169 -5.99 5.90 -4.11
C ILE A 169 -4.82 5.49 -4.98
N PHE A 170 -5.09 4.69 -6.01
CA PHE A 170 -4.11 4.17 -6.94
C PHE A 170 -4.32 4.78 -8.33
N ALA A 171 -3.27 5.30 -8.93
CA ALA A 171 -3.32 5.90 -10.26
C ALA A 171 -2.10 5.55 -11.11
N GLY A 172 -2.26 5.57 -12.43
CA GLY A 172 -1.15 5.41 -13.37
C GLY A 172 -0.44 4.05 -13.27
N LEU A 173 -1.20 2.96 -13.08
CA LEU A 173 -0.64 1.61 -13.05
C LEU A 173 0.12 1.29 -14.35
N ARG A 174 1.35 0.84 -14.20
CA ARG A 174 2.19 0.30 -15.28
C ARG A 174 2.64 -1.09 -14.89
N LEU A 175 2.22 -2.09 -15.65
CA LEU A 175 2.65 -3.48 -15.47
C LEU A 175 3.94 -3.74 -16.25
N ASN A 176 4.84 -4.53 -15.66
CA ASN A 176 6.14 -4.91 -16.21
C ASN A 176 6.94 -3.72 -16.80
N PRO A 177 7.10 -2.61 -16.08
CA PRO A 177 7.93 -1.51 -16.55
C PRO A 177 9.39 -1.98 -16.68
N GLY A 178 10.08 -1.52 -17.73
CA GLY A 178 11.51 -1.75 -17.91
C GLY A 178 12.34 -0.96 -16.90
N PHE A 179 12.41 -1.43 -15.65
CA PHE A 179 13.25 -0.85 -14.61
C PHE A 179 14.73 -0.96 -15.00
N SER A 180 15.50 0.10 -14.76
CA SER A 180 16.96 0.04 -14.90
C SER A 180 17.57 -0.94 -13.89
N ALA A 181 18.78 -1.41 -14.16
CA ALA A 181 19.49 -2.35 -13.28
C ALA A 181 19.62 -1.83 -11.84
N ASN A 182 19.76 -0.52 -11.67
CA ASN A 182 19.93 0.18 -10.40
C ASN A 182 18.64 0.83 -9.85
N HIS A 183 17.46 0.50 -10.40
CA HIS A 183 16.20 1.13 -9.96
C HIS A 183 15.89 0.85 -8.48
N PHE A 184 16.32 -0.29 -7.96
CA PHE A 184 16.16 -0.68 -6.56
C PHE A 184 17.45 -0.49 -5.74
N ASP A 185 18.31 0.42 -6.18
CA ASP A 185 19.47 0.87 -5.42
C ASP A 185 19.17 2.26 -4.83
N ILE A 186 19.93 2.65 -3.80
CA ILE A 186 19.83 3.95 -3.11
C ILE A 186 21.20 4.62 -2.98
#